data_AF-A0AAQ0U578-F1
#
_entry.id   AF-A0AAQ0U578-F1
#
_cell.length_a   1.000
_cell.length_b   1.000
_cell.length_c   1.000
_cell.angle_alpha   90.00
_cell.angle_beta   90.00
_cell.angle_gamma   90.00
#
_symmetry.space_group_name_H-M   'P 1'
#
loop_
_entity.id
_entity.type
_entity.pdbx_description
1 polymer ?
#
loop_
_entity_poly.entity_id
_entity_poly.type
_entity_poly.pdbx_seq_one_letter_code
_entity_poly.pdbx_strand_id
1 'polypeptide(L)'
;MAARVSTIWFLGGADARTELSKYPQPDQTEALKIAMSLYPDKEFESLGPQPLSIAATVSPGYVFVGAYGRVSVVCSSELSTFVPSKLPESWHLSAEGGSTLLISSVPETAQGSFALWEDGELRRSFSAIPIDIVENLGIPQTWEREFWAGNHPLRYPPGILPDPQSLPFHPQQFAESANLEWLGFRYTGAPREHELDTTQILLWGFKIHRPGEAPKPAPPAPAPVPEQAPTEVPMPENLPPIHDAPVAKPRGRLARYFGFK
;
A
#
# COMPACT_ATOMS: atom_id res chain seq x y z
N MET A 1 -0.51 -16.00 0.61
CA MET A 1 -1.20 -15.06 1.55
C MET A 1 -1.79 -13.90 0.77
N ALA A 2 -3.09 -13.60 0.94
CA ALA A 2 -3.75 -12.46 0.29
C ALA A 2 -3.36 -11.14 1.01
N ALA A 3 -3.11 -10.07 0.26
CA ALA A 3 -2.74 -8.76 0.80
C ALA A 3 -3.96 -7.85 0.84
N ARG A 4 -4.08 -7.04 1.90
CA ARG A 4 -4.94 -5.87 1.86
C ARG A 4 -4.25 -4.81 1.01
N VAL A 5 -4.96 -4.29 0.03
CA VAL A 5 -4.44 -3.32 -0.93
C VAL A 5 -5.48 -2.24 -1.13
N SER A 6 -5.04 -0.98 -1.17
CA SER A 6 -5.91 0.12 -1.53
C SER A 6 -5.08 1.25 -2.14
N THR A 7 -5.04 1.27 -3.46
CA THR A 7 -4.18 2.18 -4.22
C THR A 7 -4.95 2.81 -5.37
N ILE A 8 -4.66 4.08 -5.64
CA ILE A 8 -5.07 4.76 -6.86
C ILE A 8 -3.83 5.31 -7.57
N TRP A 9 -3.76 5.08 -8.87
CA TRP A 9 -2.64 5.46 -9.73
C TRP A 9 -3.10 6.48 -10.75
N PHE A 10 -2.31 7.53 -10.94
CA PHE A 10 -2.53 8.55 -11.96
C PHE A 10 -1.40 8.43 -12.99
N LEU A 11 -1.77 8.02 -14.20
CA LEU A 11 -0.85 7.68 -15.28
C LEU A 11 -1.03 8.72 -16.38
N GLY A 12 -0.53 9.95 -16.18
CA GLY A 12 -0.76 11.08 -17.08
C GLY A 12 -0.12 10.86 -18.46
N GLY A 13 -0.63 9.95 -19.29
CA GLY A 13 -0.13 9.57 -20.61
C GLY A 13 1.21 8.81 -20.64
N ALA A 14 1.72 8.36 -19.48
CA ALA A 14 3.00 7.66 -19.38
C ALA A 14 2.84 6.14 -19.38
N ASP A 15 3.83 5.42 -19.92
CA ASP A 15 3.98 3.99 -19.69
C ASP A 15 4.50 3.76 -18.27
N ALA A 16 3.56 3.48 -17.36
CA ALA A 16 3.84 3.30 -15.94
C ALA A 16 4.86 2.19 -15.67
N ARG A 17 4.77 1.09 -16.41
CA ARG A 17 5.68 -0.05 -16.23
C ARG A 17 7.10 0.34 -16.60
N THR A 18 7.27 1.02 -17.73
CA THR A 18 8.59 1.48 -18.18
C THR A 18 9.19 2.48 -17.19
N GLU A 19 8.42 3.44 -16.69
CA GLU A 19 8.92 4.42 -15.71
C GLU A 19 9.27 3.77 -14.36
N LEU A 20 8.40 2.92 -13.82
CA LEU A 20 8.61 2.26 -12.54
C LEU A 20 9.74 1.21 -12.57
N SER A 21 10.02 0.62 -13.74
CA SER A 21 11.12 -0.36 -13.90
C SER A 21 12.51 0.20 -13.59
N LYS A 22 12.66 1.54 -13.61
CA LYS A 22 13.89 2.25 -13.24
C LYS A 22 14.04 2.42 -11.73
N TYR A 23 13.01 2.05 -10.95
CA TYR A 23 12.88 2.29 -9.52
C TYR A 23 13.25 3.73 -9.11
N PRO A 24 12.58 4.73 -9.72
CA PRO A 24 12.86 6.13 -9.45
C PRO A 24 12.59 6.47 -7.98
N GLN A 25 13.39 7.37 -7.42
CA GLN A 25 13.12 7.92 -6.10
C GLN A 25 11.87 8.83 -6.17
N PRO A 26 10.90 8.68 -5.25
CA PRO A 26 9.71 9.52 -5.24
C PRO A 26 10.06 10.96 -4.84
N ASP A 27 9.50 11.94 -5.55
CA ASP A 27 9.62 13.35 -5.19
C ASP A 27 8.79 13.66 -3.93
N GLN A 28 9.47 14.06 -2.84
CA GLN A 28 8.82 14.37 -1.57
C GLN A 28 7.90 15.59 -1.65
N THR A 29 8.30 16.61 -2.39
CA THR A 29 7.57 17.87 -2.48
C THR A 29 6.27 17.66 -3.25
N GLU A 30 6.34 16.94 -4.38
CA GLU A 30 5.14 16.58 -5.15
C GLU A 30 4.24 15.60 -4.39
N ALA A 31 4.82 14.62 -3.70
CA ALA A 31 4.07 13.70 -2.85
C ALA A 31 3.27 14.44 -1.77
N LEU A 32 3.89 15.43 -1.10
CA LEU A 32 3.21 16.26 -0.10
C LEU A 32 2.11 17.14 -0.72
N LYS A 33 2.34 17.73 -1.89
CA LYS A 33 1.32 18.52 -2.60
C LYS A 33 0.08 17.68 -2.93
N ILE A 34 0.28 16.46 -3.43
CA ILE A 34 -0.81 15.52 -3.70
C ILE A 34 -1.58 15.21 -2.41
N ALA A 35 -0.87 14.90 -1.31
CA ALA A 35 -1.50 14.63 -0.02
C ALA A 35 -2.33 15.84 0.46
N MET A 36 -1.80 17.05 0.39
CA MET A 36 -2.51 18.29 0.76
C MET A 36 -3.74 18.54 -0.11
N SER A 37 -3.68 18.23 -1.41
CA SER A 37 -4.82 18.36 -2.32
C SER A 37 -5.96 17.39 -1.96
N LEU A 38 -5.63 16.17 -1.53
CA LEU A 38 -6.61 15.16 -1.14
C LEU A 38 -7.22 15.46 0.24
N TYR A 39 -6.48 16.15 1.11
CA TYR A 39 -6.88 16.45 2.47
C TYR A 39 -6.69 17.94 2.81
N PRO A 40 -7.52 18.84 2.25
CA PRO A 40 -7.29 20.30 2.25
C PRO A 40 -7.30 20.98 3.63
N ASP A 41 -7.67 20.28 4.71
CA ASP A 41 -7.75 20.80 6.08
C ASP A 41 -7.00 19.92 7.09
N LYS A 42 -5.89 19.30 6.67
CA LYS A 42 -5.09 18.41 7.52
C LYS A 42 -3.64 18.87 7.60
N GLU A 43 -3.01 18.48 8.71
CA GLU A 43 -1.57 18.64 8.90
C GLU A 43 -0.89 17.28 8.70
N PHE A 44 0.34 17.30 8.19
CA PHE A 44 1.07 16.09 7.82
C PHE A 44 2.39 16.01 8.57
N GLU A 45 2.65 14.84 9.15
CA GLU A 45 3.94 14.45 9.69
C GLU A 45 4.57 13.43 8.74
N SER A 46 5.76 13.74 8.21
CA SER A 46 6.49 12.84 7.32
C SER A 46 7.07 11.64 8.07
N LEU A 47 6.88 10.45 7.53
CA LEU A 47 7.36 9.18 8.06
C LEU A 47 8.59 8.63 7.29
N GLY A 48 9.07 9.37 6.30
CA GLY A 48 10.12 8.89 5.41
C GLY A 48 9.60 8.02 4.25
N PRO A 49 10.51 7.60 3.35
CA PRO A 49 10.18 6.68 2.27
C PRO A 49 9.88 5.27 2.81
N GLN A 50 8.87 4.62 2.22
CA GLN A 50 8.43 3.26 2.54
C GLN A 50 8.22 2.45 1.26
N PRO A 51 8.55 1.15 1.23
CA PRO A 51 8.25 0.28 0.10
C PRO A 51 6.74 0.17 -0.19
N LEU A 52 6.36 0.10 -1.46
CA LEU A 52 4.98 -0.08 -1.91
C LEU A 52 4.35 -1.35 -1.31
N SER A 53 5.13 -2.42 -1.17
CA SER A 53 4.69 -3.67 -0.53
C SER A 53 4.14 -3.47 0.89
N ILE A 54 4.63 -2.46 1.62
CA ILE A 54 4.17 -2.09 2.96
C ILE A 54 3.10 -1.00 2.86
N ALA A 55 3.37 0.05 2.09
CA ALA A 55 2.52 1.23 1.96
C ALA A 55 1.11 0.93 1.43
N ALA A 56 0.97 -0.09 0.57
CA ALA A 56 -0.32 -0.51 0.03
C ALA A 56 -1.25 -1.17 1.09
N THR A 57 -0.69 -1.66 2.21
CA THR A 57 -1.44 -2.30 3.32
C THR A 57 -2.04 -1.25 4.27
N VAL A 58 -2.58 -0.19 3.69
CA VAL A 58 -3.04 1.06 4.31
C VAL A 58 -3.69 0.94 5.69
N SER A 59 -3.35 1.86 6.58
CA SER A 59 -3.97 2.01 7.91
C SER A 59 -4.67 3.35 8.03
N PRO A 60 -5.83 3.44 8.72
CA PRO A 60 -6.51 4.70 8.94
C PRO A 60 -5.60 5.77 9.57
N GLY A 61 -5.70 7.02 9.11
CA GLY A 61 -4.86 8.13 9.59
C GLY A 61 -3.48 8.21 8.92
N TYR A 62 -3.20 7.36 7.93
CA TYR A 62 -1.98 7.40 7.14
C TYR A 62 -2.30 7.48 5.66
N VAL A 63 -1.49 8.24 4.93
CA VAL A 63 -1.47 8.26 3.47
C VAL A 63 -0.05 8.06 2.99
N PHE A 64 0.14 7.24 1.97
CA PHE A 64 1.43 7.09 1.30
C PHE A 64 1.30 7.56 -0.13
N VAL A 65 2.28 8.35 -0.58
CA VAL A 65 2.24 8.95 -1.92
C VAL A 65 3.58 8.74 -2.63
N GLY A 66 3.53 8.18 -3.82
CA GLY A 66 4.66 8.10 -4.75
C GLY A 66 4.45 9.08 -5.90
N ALA A 67 5.44 9.91 -6.19
CA ALA A 67 5.42 10.84 -7.32
C ALA A 67 6.69 10.64 -8.17
N TYR A 68 6.51 10.21 -9.42
CA TYR A 68 7.57 9.81 -10.34
C TYR A 68 7.45 10.56 -11.68
N GLY A 69 7.22 11.87 -11.60
CA GLY A 69 6.91 12.70 -12.78
C GLY A 69 5.45 12.56 -13.21
N ARG A 70 5.22 11.90 -14.36
CA ARG A 70 3.86 11.72 -14.94
C ARG A 70 3.09 10.54 -14.35
N VAL A 71 3.74 9.75 -13.50
CA VAL A 71 3.14 8.64 -12.75
C VAL A 71 3.11 9.01 -11.29
N SER A 72 1.94 8.91 -10.66
CA SER A 72 1.82 9.00 -9.22
C SER A 72 0.90 7.92 -8.67
N VAL A 73 1.08 7.60 -7.38
CA VAL A 73 0.28 6.62 -6.65
C VAL A 73 -0.08 7.19 -5.29
N VAL A 74 -1.30 6.93 -4.85
CA VAL A 74 -1.74 7.20 -3.48
C VAL A 74 -2.27 5.92 -2.86
N CYS A 75 -1.78 5.59 -1.67
CA CYS A 75 -2.30 4.52 -0.83
C CYS A 75 -3.04 5.14 0.35
N SER A 76 -4.34 4.87 0.48
CA SER A 76 -5.16 5.30 1.61
C SER A 76 -6.24 4.27 1.94
N SER A 77 -6.61 4.12 3.22
CA SER A 77 -7.70 3.23 3.64
C SER A 77 -9.05 3.62 3.03
N GLU A 78 -9.24 4.89 2.67
CA GLU A 78 -10.47 5.42 2.07
C GLU A 78 -10.75 4.91 0.65
N LEU A 79 -9.74 4.35 -0.02
CA LEU A 79 -9.88 3.73 -1.34
C LEU A 79 -10.49 2.32 -1.26
N SER A 80 -10.72 1.80 -0.05
CA SER A 80 -11.25 0.46 0.20
C SER A 80 -12.77 0.44 -0.01
N THR A 81 -13.20 0.41 -1.28
CA THR A 81 -14.61 0.47 -1.67
C THR A 81 -15.06 -0.82 -2.36
N PHE A 82 -16.32 -1.20 -2.14
CA PHE A 82 -16.99 -2.27 -2.87
C PHE A 82 -17.56 -1.81 -4.21
N VAL A 83 -17.67 -0.50 -4.45
CA VAL A 83 -18.24 0.08 -5.68
C VAL A 83 -17.27 1.15 -6.21
N PRO A 84 -16.16 0.74 -6.87
CA PRO A 84 -15.17 1.67 -7.40
C PRO A 84 -15.72 2.79 -8.29
N SER A 85 -16.82 2.57 -9.04
CA SER A 85 -17.42 3.63 -9.88
C SER A 85 -17.94 4.83 -9.10
N LYS A 86 -18.22 4.65 -7.81
CA LYS A 86 -18.73 5.70 -6.90
C LYS A 86 -17.62 6.34 -6.08
N LEU A 87 -16.37 6.21 -6.52
CA LEU A 87 -15.25 6.89 -5.91
C LEU A 87 -15.54 8.41 -5.85
N PRO A 88 -15.35 9.07 -4.69
CA PRO A 88 -15.62 10.50 -4.57
C PRO A 88 -14.76 11.32 -5.53
N GLU A 89 -15.32 12.40 -6.07
CA GLU A 89 -14.63 13.28 -7.03
C GLU A 89 -13.31 13.86 -6.50
N SER A 90 -13.15 13.98 -5.16
CA SER A 90 -11.90 14.41 -4.53
C SER A 90 -10.71 13.51 -4.89
N TRP A 91 -10.95 12.25 -5.24
CA TRP A 91 -9.93 11.29 -5.65
C TRP A 91 -9.65 11.29 -7.16
N HIS A 92 -10.43 12.03 -7.95
CA HIS A 92 -10.21 12.21 -9.38
C HIS A 92 -9.19 13.33 -9.61
N LEU A 93 -7.96 13.15 -9.12
CA LEU A 93 -6.87 14.05 -9.50
C LEU A 93 -6.71 13.98 -11.02
N SER A 94 -6.64 15.16 -11.67
CA SER A 94 -6.60 15.25 -13.13
C SER A 94 -5.33 14.59 -13.65
N ALA A 95 -5.47 13.43 -14.28
CA ALA A 95 -4.45 12.85 -15.13
C ALA A 95 -4.67 13.39 -16.55
N GLU A 96 -4.36 14.67 -16.79
CA GLU A 96 -4.61 15.31 -18.09
C GLU A 96 -4.03 14.46 -19.24
N GLY A 97 -4.90 13.99 -20.13
CA GLY A 97 -4.52 13.12 -21.26
C GLY A 97 -4.02 11.74 -20.84
N GLY A 98 -4.53 11.18 -19.74
CA GLY A 98 -4.04 9.94 -19.15
C GLY A 98 -5.11 9.08 -18.47
N SER A 99 -4.64 8.04 -17.78
CA SER A 99 -5.49 7.03 -17.14
C SER A 99 -5.40 7.12 -15.62
N THR A 100 -6.52 6.87 -14.93
CA THR A 100 -6.56 6.67 -13.49
C THR A 100 -6.95 5.24 -13.19
N LEU A 101 -6.18 4.56 -12.35
CA LEU A 101 -6.40 3.16 -12.00
C LEU A 101 -6.58 3.01 -10.49
N LEU A 102 -7.73 2.52 -10.05
CA LEU A 102 -7.96 2.07 -8.68
C LEU A 102 -7.79 0.57 -8.60
N ILE A 103 -7.07 0.10 -7.57
CA ILE A 103 -6.99 -1.30 -7.16
C ILE A 103 -7.32 -1.38 -5.67
N SER A 104 -8.26 -2.25 -5.31
CA SER A 104 -8.60 -2.53 -3.92
C SER A 104 -8.75 -4.02 -3.67
N SER A 105 -8.28 -4.46 -2.51
CA SER A 105 -8.38 -5.84 -2.08
C SER A 105 -8.59 -5.94 -0.57
N VAL A 106 -9.60 -6.71 -0.16
CA VAL A 106 -9.97 -6.92 1.24
C VAL A 106 -9.95 -8.42 1.53
N PRO A 107 -8.87 -8.96 2.12
CA PRO A 107 -8.70 -10.40 2.38
C PRO A 107 -9.81 -11.03 3.22
N GLU A 108 -10.40 -10.28 4.16
CA GLU A 108 -11.41 -10.79 5.09
C GLU A 108 -12.69 -11.25 4.39
N THR A 109 -13.03 -10.58 3.28
CA THR A 109 -14.21 -10.90 2.45
C THR A 109 -13.81 -11.54 1.12
N ALA A 110 -12.51 -11.78 0.92
CA ALA A 110 -11.93 -12.17 -0.37
C ALA A 110 -12.35 -11.23 -1.52
N GLN A 111 -12.63 -9.96 -1.20
CA GLN A 111 -13.05 -8.97 -2.17
C GLN A 111 -11.85 -8.51 -3.00
N GLY A 112 -12.01 -8.48 -4.32
CA GLY A 112 -11.09 -7.82 -5.24
C GLY A 112 -11.85 -6.86 -6.15
N SER A 113 -11.30 -5.67 -6.30
CA SER A 113 -11.91 -4.59 -7.07
C SER A 113 -10.87 -3.81 -7.85
N PHE A 114 -11.27 -3.33 -9.02
CA PHE A 114 -10.50 -2.38 -9.79
C PHE A 114 -11.41 -1.45 -10.58
N ALA A 115 -10.91 -0.27 -10.91
CA ALA A 115 -11.54 0.60 -11.89
C ALA A 115 -10.51 1.37 -12.70
N LEU A 116 -10.82 1.58 -13.97
CA LEU A 116 -10.04 2.32 -14.93
C LEU A 116 -10.88 3.49 -15.45
N TRP A 117 -10.33 4.69 -15.30
CA TRP A 117 -10.80 5.89 -15.97
C TRP A 117 -9.77 6.30 -17.03
N GLU A 118 -10.24 6.82 -18.15
CA GLU A 118 -9.41 7.46 -19.18
C GLU A 118 -10.00 8.82 -19.48
N ASP A 119 -9.17 9.87 -19.40
CA ASP A 119 -9.61 11.26 -19.58
C ASP A 119 -10.81 11.64 -18.66
N GLY A 120 -10.83 11.07 -17.46
CA GLY A 120 -11.89 11.28 -16.46
C GLY A 120 -13.17 10.46 -16.69
N GLU A 121 -13.30 9.75 -17.81
CA GLU A 121 -14.45 8.88 -18.08
C GLU A 121 -14.21 7.46 -17.57
N LEU A 122 -15.20 6.90 -16.87
CA LEU A 122 -15.12 5.51 -16.40
C LEU A 122 -15.18 4.55 -17.59
N ARG A 123 -14.10 3.80 -17.83
CA ARG A 123 -14.00 2.82 -18.92
C ARG A 123 -14.34 1.41 -18.48
N ARG A 124 -13.92 1.03 -17.27
CA ARG A 124 -14.10 -0.30 -16.71
C ARG A 124 -14.16 -0.22 -15.19
N SER A 125 -15.14 -0.87 -14.57
CA SER A 125 -15.17 -1.08 -13.12
C SER A 125 -15.59 -2.49 -12.80
N PHE A 126 -14.86 -3.15 -11.91
CA PHE A 126 -15.20 -4.48 -11.43
C PHE A 126 -15.00 -4.55 -9.91
N SER A 127 -15.93 -5.22 -9.24
CA SER A 127 -15.83 -5.54 -7.82
C SER A 127 -16.62 -6.80 -7.52
N ALA A 128 -16.01 -7.74 -6.82
CA ALA A 128 -16.68 -8.98 -6.46
C ALA A 128 -16.12 -9.58 -5.18
N ILE A 129 -16.95 -10.42 -4.55
CA ILE A 129 -16.57 -11.44 -3.59
C ILE A 129 -16.72 -12.82 -4.28
N PRO A 130 -16.17 -13.93 -3.73
CA PRO A 130 -16.12 -15.21 -4.45
C PRO A 130 -17.46 -15.77 -4.93
N ILE A 131 -18.59 -15.30 -4.39
CA ILE A 131 -19.95 -15.79 -4.70
C ILE A 131 -20.86 -14.73 -5.30
N ASP A 132 -20.39 -13.49 -5.47
CA ASP A 132 -21.23 -12.38 -5.93
C ASP A 132 -20.42 -11.29 -6.64
N ILE A 133 -20.99 -10.77 -7.73
CA ILE A 133 -20.46 -9.64 -8.48
C ILE A 133 -21.19 -8.39 -8.02
N VAL A 134 -20.51 -7.56 -7.24
CA VAL A 134 -21.04 -6.31 -6.72
C VAL A 134 -21.09 -5.24 -7.80
N GLU A 135 -20.07 -5.22 -8.66
CA GLU A 135 -19.97 -4.28 -9.77
C GLU A 135 -19.30 -4.92 -10.99
N ASN A 136 -19.87 -4.69 -12.18
CA ASN A 136 -19.27 -5.08 -13.45
C ASN A 136 -19.74 -4.13 -14.56
N LEU A 137 -19.05 -3.01 -14.70
CA LEU A 137 -19.35 -1.94 -15.65
C LEU A 137 -18.26 -1.83 -16.72
N GLY A 138 -18.66 -1.38 -17.92
CA GLY A 138 -17.76 -1.23 -19.06
C GLY A 138 -17.54 -2.53 -19.83
N ILE A 139 -16.69 -2.45 -20.86
CA ILE A 139 -16.38 -3.60 -21.72
C ILE A 139 -15.18 -4.36 -21.12
N PRO A 140 -15.30 -5.68 -20.90
CA PRO A 140 -14.18 -6.50 -20.44
C PRO A 140 -12.94 -6.37 -21.33
N GLN A 141 -11.76 -6.31 -20.70
CA GLN A 141 -10.47 -6.26 -21.37
C GLN A 141 -10.02 -7.67 -21.81
N THR A 142 -9.14 -7.74 -22.81
CA THR A 142 -8.69 -9.03 -23.39
C THR A 142 -8.06 -9.97 -22.36
N TRP A 143 -7.29 -9.43 -21.41
CA TRP A 143 -6.65 -10.20 -20.34
C TRP A 143 -7.67 -10.87 -19.40
N GLU A 144 -8.91 -10.35 -19.32
CA GLU A 144 -9.95 -10.92 -18.47
C GLU A 144 -10.46 -12.27 -19.00
N ARG A 145 -10.24 -12.58 -20.29
CA ARG A 145 -10.79 -13.77 -20.95
C ARG A 145 -10.48 -15.07 -20.22
N GLU A 146 -9.25 -15.23 -19.74
CA GLU A 146 -8.81 -16.46 -19.06
C GLU A 146 -9.58 -16.67 -17.74
N PHE A 147 -9.96 -15.58 -17.07
CA PHE A 147 -10.77 -15.63 -15.86
C PHE A 147 -12.20 -16.02 -16.19
N TRP A 148 -12.83 -15.35 -17.15
CA TRP A 148 -14.20 -15.67 -17.58
C TRP A 148 -14.35 -17.07 -18.17
N ALA A 149 -13.30 -17.61 -18.78
CA ALA A 149 -13.25 -18.98 -19.28
C ALA A 149 -13.09 -20.05 -18.18
N GLY A 150 -12.81 -19.66 -16.93
CA GLY A 150 -12.61 -20.58 -15.81
C GLY A 150 -11.22 -21.19 -15.74
N ASN A 151 -10.21 -20.60 -16.38
CA ASN A 151 -8.83 -21.09 -16.33
C ASN A 151 -8.10 -20.72 -15.02
N HIS A 152 -8.76 -19.95 -14.14
CA HIS A 152 -8.27 -19.57 -12.82
C HIS A 152 -9.21 -20.00 -11.68
N PRO A 153 -9.58 -21.30 -11.58
CA PRO A 153 -10.63 -21.74 -10.66
C PRO A 153 -10.28 -21.49 -9.19
N LEU A 154 -11.31 -21.21 -8.39
CA LEU A 154 -11.21 -21.20 -6.93
C LEU A 154 -10.69 -22.56 -6.42
N ARG A 155 -9.78 -22.51 -5.44
CA ARG A 155 -9.21 -23.72 -4.83
C ARG A 155 -9.94 -24.04 -3.54
N TYR A 156 -10.59 -25.20 -3.50
CA TYR A 156 -11.31 -25.69 -2.33
C TYR A 156 -10.50 -26.76 -1.59
N PRO A 157 -10.58 -26.83 -0.25
CA PRO A 157 -10.04 -27.95 0.51
C PRO A 157 -10.67 -29.29 0.06
N PRO A 158 -9.95 -30.42 0.21
CA PRO A 158 -10.51 -31.74 -0.09
C PRO A 158 -11.83 -31.98 0.65
N GLY A 159 -12.85 -32.46 -0.07
CA GLY A 159 -14.16 -32.78 0.49
C GLY A 159 -15.14 -31.60 0.59
N ILE A 160 -14.74 -30.39 0.19
CA ILE A 160 -15.62 -29.24 0.08
C ILE A 160 -16.06 -29.09 -1.38
N LEU A 161 -17.37 -29.09 -1.62
CA LEU A 161 -17.93 -28.79 -2.92
C LEU A 161 -18.00 -27.27 -3.12
N PRO A 162 -17.70 -26.77 -4.33
CA PRO A 162 -17.91 -25.36 -4.65
C PRO A 162 -19.38 -24.99 -4.53
N ASP A 163 -19.66 -23.79 -4.02
CA ASP A 163 -21.01 -23.22 -4.09
C ASP A 163 -21.39 -23.03 -5.57
N PRO A 164 -22.60 -23.43 -6.02
CA PRO A 164 -23.04 -23.22 -7.41
C PRO A 164 -23.00 -21.76 -7.88
N GLN A 165 -23.05 -20.80 -6.96
CA GLN A 165 -22.94 -19.36 -7.23
C GLN A 165 -21.49 -18.85 -7.22
N SER A 166 -20.52 -19.74 -6.94
CA SER A 166 -19.11 -19.36 -6.93
C SER A 166 -18.68 -18.85 -8.30
N LEU A 167 -17.95 -17.74 -8.29
CA LEU A 167 -17.28 -17.24 -9.48
C LEU A 167 -16.26 -18.27 -10.00
N PRO A 168 -16.02 -18.28 -11.32
CA PRO A 168 -15.04 -19.17 -11.92
C PRO A 168 -13.59 -18.80 -11.54
N PHE A 169 -13.39 -17.78 -10.70
CA PHE A 169 -12.10 -17.31 -10.24
C PHE A 169 -12.15 -16.57 -8.91
N HIS A 170 -10.96 -16.37 -8.32
CA HIS A 170 -10.80 -15.58 -7.11
C HIS A 170 -10.79 -14.06 -7.41
N PRO A 171 -11.69 -13.25 -6.86
CA PRO A 171 -11.74 -11.81 -7.16
C PRO A 171 -10.44 -11.05 -6.87
N GLN A 172 -9.77 -11.36 -5.75
CA GLN A 172 -8.46 -10.75 -5.45
C GLN A 172 -7.40 -11.05 -6.53
N GLN A 173 -7.35 -12.29 -7.04
CA GLN A 173 -6.43 -12.66 -8.13
C GLN A 173 -6.76 -11.91 -9.43
N PHE A 174 -8.06 -11.67 -9.67
CA PHE A 174 -8.52 -10.93 -10.82
C PHE A 174 -8.10 -9.44 -10.75
N ALA A 175 -8.27 -8.80 -9.59
CA ALA A 175 -7.78 -7.44 -9.35
C ALA A 175 -6.25 -7.34 -9.45
N GLU A 176 -5.50 -8.33 -8.95
CA GLU A 176 -4.05 -8.38 -9.14
C GLU A 176 -3.63 -8.53 -10.60
N SER A 177 -4.40 -9.25 -11.41
CA SER A 177 -4.10 -9.41 -12.84
C SER A 177 -4.35 -8.11 -13.61
N ALA A 178 -5.35 -7.34 -13.20
CA ALA A 178 -5.57 -5.98 -13.68
C ALA A 178 -4.36 -5.08 -13.37
N ASN A 179 -3.87 -5.12 -12.12
CA ASN A 179 -2.68 -4.38 -11.70
C ASN A 179 -1.42 -4.83 -12.47
N LEU A 180 -1.27 -6.13 -12.71
CA LEU A 180 -0.17 -6.68 -13.48
C LEU A 180 -0.19 -6.20 -14.94
N GLU A 181 -1.36 -6.18 -15.56
CA GLU A 181 -1.50 -5.72 -16.94
C GLU A 181 -1.10 -4.25 -17.09
N TRP A 182 -1.62 -3.38 -16.22
CA TRP A 182 -1.44 -1.94 -16.37
C TRP A 182 -0.14 -1.40 -15.77
N LEU A 183 0.37 -2.00 -14.70
CA LEU A 183 1.52 -1.49 -13.95
C LEU A 183 2.71 -2.46 -13.93
N GLY A 184 2.52 -3.71 -14.34
CA GLY A 184 3.61 -4.68 -14.47
C GLY A 184 4.02 -5.39 -13.17
N PHE A 185 3.19 -5.40 -12.12
CA PHE A 185 3.47 -6.13 -10.88
C PHE A 185 2.21 -6.66 -10.17
N ARG A 186 2.42 -7.49 -9.14
CA ARG A 186 1.38 -7.98 -8.22
C ARG A 186 1.76 -7.62 -6.78
N TYR A 187 0.77 -7.53 -5.89
CA TYR A 187 1.01 -7.24 -4.48
C TYR A 187 1.33 -8.50 -3.66
N THR A 188 0.89 -9.66 -4.12
CA THR A 188 1.07 -10.93 -3.42
C THR A 188 2.10 -11.85 -4.07
N GLY A 189 2.86 -12.53 -3.20
CA GLY A 189 3.92 -13.45 -3.60
C GLY A 189 5.20 -12.75 -4.05
N ALA A 190 6.23 -13.54 -4.33
CA ALA A 190 7.45 -13.03 -4.93
C ALA A 190 7.19 -12.57 -6.37
N PRO A 191 7.87 -11.50 -6.84
CA PRO A 191 7.80 -11.11 -8.24
C PRO A 191 8.31 -12.24 -9.13
N ARG A 192 7.65 -12.43 -10.28
CA ARG A 192 8.16 -13.29 -11.35
C ARG A 192 9.23 -12.56 -12.16
N GLU A 193 9.95 -13.27 -13.03
CA GLU A 193 11.10 -12.75 -13.80
C GLU A 193 10.84 -11.43 -14.57
N HIS A 194 9.59 -11.14 -14.93
CA HIS A 194 9.21 -9.92 -15.68
C HIS A 194 8.33 -8.95 -14.87
N GLU A 195 8.08 -9.24 -13.59
CA GLU A 195 7.27 -8.41 -12.71
C GLU A 195 8.15 -7.43 -11.94
N LEU A 196 7.66 -6.21 -11.72
CA LEU A 196 8.37 -5.23 -10.90
C LEU A 196 8.36 -5.65 -9.43
N ASP A 197 9.46 -5.39 -8.73
CA ASP A 197 9.56 -5.65 -7.30
C ASP A 197 8.98 -4.48 -6.49
N THR A 198 7.85 -4.72 -5.84
CA THR A 198 7.16 -3.73 -5.00
C THR A 198 7.95 -3.34 -3.74
N THR A 199 9.00 -4.08 -3.39
CA THR A 199 9.92 -3.69 -2.31
C THR A 199 10.88 -2.57 -2.72
N GLN A 200 11.06 -2.36 -4.04
CA GLN A 200 11.97 -1.35 -4.59
C GLN A 200 11.24 -0.08 -5.05
N ILE A 201 9.92 -0.12 -5.22
CA ILE A 201 9.10 1.07 -5.49
C ILE A 201 8.84 1.78 -4.16
N LEU A 202 9.43 2.95 -3.94
CA LEU A 202 9.33 3.70 -2.69
C LEU A 202 8.28 4.82 -2.77
N LEU A 203 7.55 5.05 -1.69
CA LEU A 203 6.54 6.10 -1.52
C LEU A 203 6.86 6.91 -0.25
N TRP A 204 6.53 8.20 -0.21
CA TRP A 204 6.58 8.99 1.02
C TRP A 204 5.36 8.73 1.89
N GLY A 205 5.59 8.35 3.14
CA GLY A 205 4.53 8.19 4.13
C GLY A 205 4.23 9.48 4.88
N PHE A 206 2.95 9.74 5.11
CA PHE A 206 2.48 10.86 5.92
C PHE A 206 1.45 10.38 6.93
N LYS A 207 1.62 10.78 8.19
CA LYS A 207 0.58 10.67 9.20
C LYS A 207 -0.30 11.92 9.14
N ILE A 208 -1.61 11.71 9.05
CA ILE A 208 -2.62 12.76 8.92
C ILE A 208 -3.10 13.16 10.31
N HIS A 209 -2.94 14.44 10.62
CA HIS A 209 -3.39 15.06 11.88
C HIS A 209 -4.51 16.05 11.62
N ARG A 210 -5.34 16.30 12.64
CA ARG A 210 -6.24 17.47 12.59
C ARG A 210 -5.40 18.74 12.78
N PRO A 211 -5.87 19.90 12.28
CA PRO A 211 -5.18 21.16 12.48
C PRO A 211 -4.89 21.43 13.97
N GLY A 212 -3.64 21.75 14.30
CA GLY A 212 -3.18 22.01 15.67
C GLY A 212 -2.84 20.77 16.50
N GLU A 213 -3.01 19.55 15.96
CA GLU A 213 -2.62 18.30 16.62
C GLU A 213 -1.26 17.78 16.13
N ALA A 214 -0.68 18.32 15.05
CA ALA A 214 0.62 17.87 14.59
C ALA A 214 1.73 18.23 15.59
N PRO A 215 2.76 17.37 15.73
CA PRO A 215 3.92 17.68 16.56
C PRO A 215 4.59 18.98 16.07
N LYS A 216 4.73 19.98 16.96
CA LYS A 216 5.56 21.15 16.66
C LYS A 216 7.00 20.69 16.41
N PRO A 217 7.70 21.24 15.39
CA PRO A 217 9.11 20.94 15.19
C PRO A 217 9.86 21.16 16.50
N ALA A 218 10.52 20.11 17.00
CA ALA A 218 11.36 20.24 18.18
C ALA A 218 12.42 21.33 17.89
N PRO A 219 12.71 22.23 18.84
CA PRO A 219 13.81 23.17 18.68
C PRO A 219 15.08 22.39 18.32
N PRO A 220 15.94 22.91 17.42
CA PRO A 220 17.19 22.24 17.12
C PRO A 220 17.93 21.96 18.42
N ALA A 221 18.35 20.70 18.59
CA ALA A 221 19.11 20.30 19.76
C ALA A 221 20.29 21.28 19.93
N PRO A 222 20.54 21.80 21.15
CA PRO A 222 21.69 22.66 21.38
C PRO A 222 22.95 21.91 20.92
N ALA A 223 23.80 22.61 20.16
CA ALA A 223 25.04 22.05 19.64
C ALA A 223 25.79 21.34 20.78
N PRO A 224 26.39 20.15 20.54
CA PRO A 224 27.16 19.46 21.56
C PRO A 224 28.24 20.41 22.06
N VAL A 225 28.16 20.74 23.36
CA VAL A 225 29.19 21.51 24.05
C VAL A 225 30.47 20.69 23.96
N PRO A 226 31.61 21.26 23.52
CA PRO A 226 32.86 20.54 23.47
C PRO A 226 33.18 19.98 24.86
N GLU A 227 33.27 18.65 24.95
CA GLU A 227 33.65 17.94 26.16
C GLU A 227 35.05 18.41 26.58
N GLN A 228 35.12 19.13 27.71
CA GLN A 228 36.39 19.51 28.31
C GLN A 228 37.09 18.23 28.78
N ALA A 229 38.36 18.08 28.39
CA ALA A 229 39.19 16.92 28.71
C ALA A 229 39.17 16.61 30.22
N PRO A 230 39.10 15.33 30.63
CA PRO A 230 39.03 14.98 32.05
C PRO A 230 40.32 15.38 32.77
N THR A 231 40.18 16.20 33.81
CA THR A 231 41.22 16.39 34.82
C THR A 231 41.45 15.05 35.52
N GLU A 232 42.69 14.57 35.48
CA GLU A 232 43.12 13.32 36.08
C GLU A 232 42.87 13.32 37.60
N VAL A 233 41.98 12.44 38.08
CA VAL A 233 41.75 12.19 39.51
C VAL A 233 42.41 10.86 39.87
N PRO A 234 43.30 10.79 40.88
CA PRO A 234 44.01 9.57 41.20
C PRO A 234 43.10 8.53 41.87
N MET A 235 43.27 7.27 41.47
CA MET A 235 42.61 6.09 42.01
C MET A 235 42.85 5.90 43.51
N PRO A 236 41.82 5.52 44.29
CA PRO A 236 41.99 4.71 45.48
C PRO A 236 41.79 3.21 45.18
N GLU A 237 42.74 2.41 45.65
CA GLU A 237 42.68 0.94 45.70
C GLU A 237 41.62 0.44 46.70
N ASN A 238 41.12 -0.76 46.39
CA ASN A 238 40.27 -1.68 47.18
C ASN A 238 38.75 -1.50 47.14
N LEU A 239 38.11 -2.36 46.33
CA LEU A 239 36.72 -2.78 46.48
C LEU A 239 36.67 -4.31 46.68
N PRO A 240 35.95 -4.84 47.69
CA PRO A 240 35.73 -6.27 47.87
C PRO A 240 34.69 -6.84 46.88
N PRO A 241 34.65 -8.17 46.65
CA PRO A 241 33.92 -8.77 45.54
C PRO A 241 32.39 -8.75 45.72
N ILE A 242 31.68 -8.53 44.61
CA ILE A 242 30.22 -8.50 44.50
C ILE A 242 29.69 -9.94 44.34
N HIS A 243 28.68 -10.29 45.14
CA HIS A 243 27.89 -11.53 45.02
C HIS A 243 26.80 -11.40 43.94
N ASP A 244 26.65 -12.45 43.13
CA ASP A 244 25.64 -12.59 42.06
C ASP A 244 24.20 -12.68 42.59
N ALA A 245 23.26 -12.04 41.86
CA ALA A 245 21.81 -12.23 41.98
C ALA A 245 21.10 -11.89 40.64
N PRO A 246 19.91 -12.46 40.33
CA PRO A 246 19.72 -13.17 39.06
C PRO A 246 18.83 -12.51 38.01
N VAL A 247 18.96 -13.04 36.79
CA VAL A 247 18.30 -12.70 35.51
C VAL A 247 16.80 -12.99 35.52
N ALA A 248 15.98 -12.01 35.12
CA ALA A 248 14.55 -12.18 34.89
C ALA A 248 14.24 -12.51 33.41
N LYS A 249 13.44 -13.56 33.18
CA LYS A 249 12.95 -13.99 31.85
C LYS A 249 11.69 -13.22 31.42
N PRO A 250 11.51 -12.87 30.14
CA PRO A 250 10.24 -12.39 29.63
C PRO A 250 9.30 -13.55 29.21
N ARG A 251 8.03 -13.39 29.57
CA ARG A 251 6.90 -14.27 29.21
C ARG A 251 6.42 -13.95 27.78
N GLY A 252 6.33 -14.98 26.96
CA GLY A 252 5.66 -14.91 25.65
C GLY A 252 4.14 -15.06 25.74
N ARG A 253 3.43 -14.60 24.70
CA ARG A 253 2.12 -15.12 24.31
C ARG A 253 1.93 -14.99 22.79
N LEU A 254 1.47 -16.10 22.21
CA LEU A 254 1.36 -16.42 20.80
C LEU A 254 0.04 -15.93 20.18
N ALA A 255 0.14 -15.45 18.94
CA ALA A 255 -0.95 -15.28 17.99
C ALA A 255 -1.24 -16.60 17.26
N ARG A 256 -2.52 -16.97 17.10
CA ARG A 256 -2.99 -17.99 16.14
C ARG A 256 -4.45 -17.72 15.79
N TYR A 257 -4.76 -17.50 14.51
CA TYR A 257 -5.75 -18.22 13.70
C TYR A 257 -5.75 -17.56 12.30
N PHE A 258 -6.01 -18.36 11.26
CA PHE A 258 -5.92 -18.05 9.82
C PHE A 258 -4.52 -18.23 9.19
N GLY A 259 -4.26 -19.48 8.82
CA GLY A 259 -3.14 -19.87 7.98
C GLY A 259 -3.46 -19.66 6.50
N PHE A 260 -2.66 -18.81 5.86
CA PHE A 260 -2.55 -18.74 4.42
C PHE A 260 -1.09 -19.03 4.05
N LYS A 261 -0.85 -20.03 3.20
CA LYS A 261 0.36 -20.10 2.38
C LYS A 261 0.20 -19.11 1.23
#